data_AF-A0A3P7FPQ3-F1
#
_entry.id   AF-A0A3P7FPQ3-F1
#
_cell.length_a   1.000
_cell.length_b   1.000
_cell.length_c   1.000
_cell.angle_alpha   90.00
_cell.angle_beta   90.00
_cell.angle_gamma   90.00
#
_symmetry.space_group_name_H-M   'P 1'
#
loop_
_entity.id
_entity.type
_entity.pdbx_description
1 polymer ?
#
loop_
_entity_poly.entity_id
_entity_poly.type
_entity_poly.pdbx_seq_one_letter_code
_entity_poly.pdbx_strand_id
1 'polypeptide(L)'
;MQAAKKRHEEEEAAKMQDYEERRRVEREQIDAELRELREKQERRRQERVEEERELAERMRLADERRRQEEEESKARVEAQKQKRDEERRKRQEMIAGSLGATAASAEKTGRNFVVQKRERGDTFGSKAQKQEKSNEEKEAAKKAFVAAISRKPNVSELLVNDLKQKIIQLHQRICKLEAEKYDLEKRHERQDYDVCLLSFFSALFATYIPCNNLPINTGMSQSSMNTVITL
;
A
#
# COMPACT_ATOMS: atom_id res chain seq x y z
N MET A 1 62.99 -14.08 -55.74
CA MET A 1 62.12 -14.96 -54.92
C MET A 1 61.71 -14.34 -53.57
N GLN A 2 62.59 -13.64 -52.85
CA GLN A 2 62.24 -13.07 -51.52
C GLN A 2 61.28 -11.87 -51.57
N ALA A 3 61.38 -10.99 -52.58
CA ALA A 3 60.50 -9.83 -52.71
C ALA A 3 59.04 -10.19 -53.05
N ALA A 4 58.82 -11.25 -53.83
CA ALA A 4 57.48 -11.74 -54.14
C ALA A 4 56.82 -12.40 -52.91
N LYS A 5 57.61 -13.10 -52.07
CA LYS A 5 57.12 -13.66 -50.80
C LYS A 5 56.73 -12.57 -49.81
N LYS A 6 57.53 -11.50 -49.68
CA LYS A 6 57.20 -10.35 -48.82
C LYS A 6 55.92 -9.64 -49.24
N ARG A 7 55.71 -9.40 -50.54
CA ARG A 7 54.45 -8.80 -51.03
C ARG A 7 53.23 -9.68 -50.76
N HIS A 8 53.38 -11.00 -50.91
CA HIS A 8 52.31 -11.94 -50.58
C HIS A 8 52.03 -11.99 -49.06
N GLU A 9 53.06 -11.91 -48.22
CA GLU A 9 52.90 -11.83 -46.76
C GLU A 9 52.22 -10.52 -46.33
N GLU A 10 52.57 -9.39 -46.96
CA GLU A 10 51.93 -8.08 -46.71
C GLU A 10 50.46 -8.05 -47.17
N GLU A 11 50.14 -8.63 -48.33
CA GLU A 11 48.75 -8.76 -48.81
C GLU A 11 47.90 -9.68 -47.91
N GLU A 12 48.47 -10.79 -47.42
CA GLU A 12 47.76 -11.67 -46.48
C GLU A 12 47.60 -10.99 -45.11
N ALA A 13 48.59 -10.25 -44.63
CA ALA A 13 48.49 -9.47 -43.39
C ALA A 13 47.41 -8.38 -43.49
N ALA A 14 47.33 -7.68 -44.63
CA ALA A 14 46.28 -6.68 -44.87
C ALA A 14 44.88 -7.31 -44.87
N LYS A 15 44.69 -8.47 -45.51
CA LYS A 15 43.41 -9.20 -45.47
C LYS A 15 43.02 -9.64 -44.05
N MET A 16 44.00 -10.03 -43.24
CA MET A 16 43.76 -10.40 -41.84
C MET A 16 43.37 -9.18 -41.00
N GLN A 17 44.01 -8.04 -41.20
CA GLN A 17 43.66 -6.78 -40.52
C GLN A 17 42.28 -6.29 -40.92
N ASP A 18 41.93 -6.29 -42.21
CA ASP A 18 40.59 -5.93 -42.70
C ASP A 18 39.50 -6.83 -42.09
N TYR A 19 39.80 -8.13 -41.90
CA TYR A 19 38.88 -9.05 -41.24
C TYR A 19 38.70 -8.74 -39.76
N GLU A 20 39.78 -8.43 -39.04
CA GLU A 20 39.75 -8.05 -37.62
C GLU A 20 39.02 -6.73 -37.39
N GLU A 21 39.27 -5.73 -38.24
CA GLU A 21 38.58 -4.43 -38.20
C GLU A 21 37.10 -4.59 -38.47
N ARG A 22 36.71 -5.37 -39.49
CA ARG A 22 35.30 -5.65 -39.78
C ARG A 22 34.60 -6.31 -38.58
N ARG A 23 35.26 -7.25 -37.91
CA ARG A 23 34.73 -7.92 -36.71
C ARG A 23 34.66 -6.99 -35.50
N ARG A 24 35.58 -6.03 -35.40
CA ARG A 24 35.56 -5.01 -34.35
C ARG A 24 34.40 -4.03 -34.58
N VAL A 25 34.23 -3.55 -35.80
CA VAL A 25 33.14 -2.63 -36.18
C VAL A 25 31.78 -3.31 -35.96
N GLU A 26 31.62 -4.58 -36.34
CA GLU A 26 30.39 -5.34 -36.09
C GLU A 26 30.04 -5.41 -34.60
N ARG A 27 31.04 -5.68 -33.73
CA ARG A 27 30.83 -5.67 -32.27
C ARG A 27 30.48 -4.28 -31.74
N GLU A 28 31.20 -3.25 -32.19
CA GLU A 28 30.94 -1.86 -31.76
C GLU A 28 29.54 -1.40 -32.19
N GLN A 29 29.06 -1.80 -33.37
CA GLN A 29 27.69 -1.50 -33.85
C GLN A 29 26.64 -2.21 -32.99
N ILE A 30 26.82 -3.51 -32.72
CA ILE A 30 25.91 -4.27 -31.86
C ILE A 30 25.87 -3.69 -30.44
N ASP A 31 27.03 -3.34 -29.88
CA ASP A 31 27.12 -2.75 -28.55
C ASP A 31 26.50 -1.34 -28.47
N ALA A 32 26.64 -0.54 -29.53
CA ALA A 32 26.01 0.77 -29.64
C ALA A 32 24.48 0.66 -29.72
N GLU A 33 23.96 -0.27 -30.54
CA GLU A 33 22.53 -0.53 -30.64
C GLU A 33 21.95 -1.03 -29.30
N LEU A 34 22.67 -1.91 -28.61
CA LEU A 34 22.31 -2.38 -27.26
C LEU A 34 22.27 -1.24 -26.24
N ARG A 35 23.20 -0.29 -26.30
CA ARG A 35 23.20 0.89 -25.44
C ARG A 35 22.02 1.80 -25.72
N GLU A 36 21.75 2.10 -26.99
CA GLU A 36 20.63 2.97 -27.36
C GLU A 36 19.28 2.37 -26.95
N LEU A 37 19.11 1.05 -27.12
CA LEU A 37 17.90 0.34 -26.67
C LEU A 37 17.74 0.37 -25.15
N ARG A 38 18.83 0.22 -24.39
CA ARG A 38 18.82 0.33 -22.93
C ARG A 38 18.48 1.75 -22.47
N GLU A 39 19.10 2.77 -23.07
CA GLU A 39 18.81 4.17 -22.76
C GLU A 39 17.35 4.54 -23.09
N LYS A 40 16.80 4.05 -24.21
CA LYS A 40 15.38 4.21 -24.53
C LYS A 40 14.46 3.56 -23.50
N GLN A 41 14.80 2.35 -23.02
CA GLN A 41 14.03 1.68 -21.98
C GLN A 41 14.13 2.38 -20.63
N GLU A 42 15.33 2.83 -20.27
CA GLU A 42 15.59 3.56 -19.04
C GLU A 42 14.88 4.91 -19.04
N ARG A 43 14.94 5.66 -20.13
CA ARG A 43 14.21 6.93 -20.27
C ARG A 43 12.71 6.73 -20.10
N ARG A 44 12.11 5.73 -20.78
CA ARG A 44 10.69 5.39 -20.60
C ARG A 44 10.36 5.00 -19.16
N ARG A 45 11.32 4.40 -18.44
CA ARG A 45 11.15 4.03 -17.03
C ARG A 45 11.24 5.26 -16.13
N GLN A 46 12.16 6.17 -16.40
CA GLN A 46 12.32 7.43 -15.68
C GLN A 46 11.08 8.32 -15.87
N GLU A 47 10.60 8.48 -17.10
CA GLU A 47 9.36 9.22 -17.41
C GLU A 47 8.17 8.69 -16.59
N ARG A 48 7.96 7.37 -16.54
CA ARG A 48 6.90 6.77 -15.72
C ARG A 48 7.07 7.03 -14.22
N VAL A 49 8.30 6.99 -13.73
CA VAL A 49 8.59 7.23 -12.30
C VAL A 49 8.38 8.69 -11.95
N GLU A 50 8.74 9.61 -12.84
CA GLU A 50 8.52 11.04 -12.67
C GLU A 50 7.02 11.37 -12.70
N GLU A 51 6.26 10.85 -13.67
CA GLU A 51 4.80 11.02 -13.73
C GLU A 51 4.09 10.45 -12.48
N GLU A 52 4.51 9.27 -11.99
CA GLU A 52 3.98 8.70 -10.75
C GLU A 52 4.30 9.55 -9.53
N ARG A 53 5.52 10.10 -9.47
CA ARG A 53 5.97 10.98 -8.38
C ARG A 53 5.17 12.29 -8.37
N GLU A 54 4.96 12.91 -9.53
CA GLU A 54 4.16 14.12 -9.67
C GLU A 54 2.69 13.88 -9.27
N LEU A 55 2.11 12.76 -9.71
CA LEU A 55 0.74 12.41 -9.33
C LEU A 55 0.63 12.14 -7.82
N ALA A 56 1.60 11.43 -7.24
CA ALA A 56 1.64 11.18 -5.80
C ALA A 56 1.78 12.49 -5.00
N GLU A 57 2.62 13.42 -5.44
CA GLU A 57 2.77 14.74 -4.82
C GLU A 57 1.48 15.56 -4.91
N ARG A 58 0.84 15.58 -6.09
CA ARG A 58 -0.45 16.26 -6.27
C ARG A 58 -1.55 15.67 -5.38
N MET A 59 -1.57 14.34 -5.22
CA MET A 59 -2.50 13.67 -4.31
C MET A 59 -2.22 14.01 -2.85
N ARG A 60 -0.94 14.06 -2.43
CA ARG A 60 -0.57 14.46 -1.07
C ARG A 60 -0.98 15.90 -0.76
N LEU A 61 -0.73 16.83 -1.68
CA LEU A 61 -1.13 18.23 -1.52
C LEU A 61 -2.66 18.38 -1.44
N ALA A 62 -3.41 17.64 -2.26
CA ALA A 62 -4.87 17.65 -2.23
C ALA A 62 -5.44 17.08 -0.93
N ASP A 63 -4.88 15.99 -0.41
CA ASP A 63 -5.26 15.41 0.87
C ASP A 63 -4.90 16.32 2.05
N GLU A 64 -3.74 16.97 2.01
CA GLU A 64 -3.32 17.94 3.03
C GLU A 64 -4.21 19.18 3.02
N ARG A 65 -4.55 19.71 1.85
CA ARG A 65 -5.52 20.80 1.71
C ARG A 65 -6.90 20.39 2.24
N ARG A 66 -7.37 19.17 1.96
CA ARG A 66 -8.65 18.68 2.49
C ARG A 66 -8.64 18.60 4.01
N ARG A 67 -7.52 18.13 4.61
CA ARG A 67 -7.37 18.09 6.07
C ARG A 67 -7.38 19.48 6.69
N GLN A 68 -6.66 20.44 6.09
CA GLN A 68 -6.66 21.83 6.55
C GLN A 68 -8.05 22.46 6.46
N GLU A 69 -8.79 22.23 5.38
CA GLU A 69 -10.17 22.70 5.22
C GLU A 69 -11.14 22.05 6.24
N GLU A 70 -10.97 20.76 6.53
CA GLU A 70 -11.75 20.04 7.55
C GLU A 70 -11.44 20.56 8.98
N GLU A 71 -10.17 20.81 9.29
CA GLU A 71 -9.73 21.38 10.57
C GLU A 71 -10.20 22.83 10.74
N GLU A 72 -10.11 23.66 9.71
CA GLU A 72 -10.57 25.04 9.73
C GLU A 72 -12.10 25.13 9.85
N SER A 73 -12.83 24.29 9.10
CA SER A 73 -14.29 24.18 9.21
C SER A 73 -14.71 23.75 10.62
N LYS A 74 -14.02 22.75 11.19
CA LYS A 74 -14.27 22.29 12.56
C LYS A 74 -13.98 23.38 13.59
N ALA A 75 -12.86 24.10 13.44
CA ALA A 75 -12.51 25.22 14.32
C ALA A 75 -13.52 26.38 14.22
N ARG A 76 -14.03 26.70 13.04
CA ARG A 76 -15.09 27.71 12.83
C ARG A 76 -16.40 27.31 13.52
N VAL A 77 -16.81 26.05 13.40
CA VAL A 77 -18.02 25.53 14.06
C VAL A 77 -17.86 25.54 15.57
N GLU A 78 -16.70 25.14 16.09
CA GLU A 78 -16.42 25.15 17.53
C GLU A 78 -16.39 26.57 18.10
N ALA A 79 -15.75 27.53 17.42
CA ALA A 79 -15.75 28.93 17.81
C ALA A 79 -17.16 29.56 17.80
N GLN A 80 -17.99 29.22 16.82
CA GLN A 80 -19.38 29.69 16.78
C GLN A 80 -20.23 29.07 17.91
N LYS A 81 -20.02 27.78 18.21
CA LYS A 81 -20.68 27.10 19.31
C LYS A 81 -20.28 27.68 20.66
N GLN A 82 -18.99 27.93 20.88
CA GLN A 82 -18.48 28.58 22.09
C GLN A 82 -19.10 29.97 22.28
N LYS A 83 -19.19 30.80 21.22
CA LYS A 83 -19.88 32.11 21.30
C LYS A 83 -21.36 31.99 21.69
N ARG A 84 -22.07 31.00 21.13
CA ARG A 84 -23.49 30.75 21.44
C ARG A 84 -23.69 30.25 22.87
N ASP A 85 -22.81 29.38 23.34
CA ASP A 85 -22.84 28.84 24.70
C ASP A 85 -22.48 29.91 25.74
N GLU A 86 -21.52 30.80 25.44
CA GLU A 86 -21.18 31.97 26.26
C GLU A 86 -22.37 32.94 26.38
N GLU A 87 -23.07 33.22 25.27
CA GLU A 87 -24.27 34.07 25.29
C GLU A 87 -25.42 33.43 26.08
N ARG A 88 -25.62 32.11 25.92
CA ARG A 88 -26.62 31.36 26.67
C ARG A 88 -26.29 31.32 28.17
N ARG A 89 -25.02 31.16 28.53
CA ARG A 89 -24.55 31.21 29.93
C ARG A 89 -24.79 32.59 30.53
N LYS A 90 -24.40 33.68 29.84
CA LYS A 90 -24.69 35.06 30.29
C LYS A 90 -26.19 35.34 30.45
N ARG A 91 -27.03 34.84 29.55
CA ARG A 91 -28.50 34.93 29.68
C ARG A 91 -29.02 34.14 30.87
N GLN A 92 -28.51 32.93 31.11
CA GLN A 92 -28.88 32.13 32.30
C GLN A 92 -28.42 32.79 33.60
N GLU A 93 -27.23 33.37 33.64
CA GLU A 93 -26.72 34.12 34.81
C GLU A 93 -27.59 35.34 35.12
N MET A 94 -28.05 36.10 34.11
CA MET A 94 -29.00 37.21 34.32
C MET A 94 -30.38 36.74 34.80
N ILE A 95 -30.90 35.63 34.27
CA ILE A 95 -32.21 35.08 34.67
C ILE A 95 -32.12 34.49 36.09
N ALA A 96 -31.05 33.78 36.43
CA ALA A 96 -30.83 33.26 37.78
C ALA A 96 -30.62 34.38 38.81
N GLY A 97 -29.98 35.48 38.41
CA GLY A 97 -29.89 36.70 39.24
C GLY A 97 -31.23 37.40 39.48
N SER A 98 -32.22 37.22 38.58
CA SER A 98 -33.56 37.82 38.69
C SER A 98 -34.62 36.89 39.28
N LEU A 99 -34.46 35.56 39.22
CA LEU A 99 -35.43 34.56 39.70
C LEU A 99 -35.01 33.86 41.01
N GLY A 100 -33.83 34.16 41.55
CA GLY A 100 -33.35 33.64 42.83
C GLY A 100 -34.19 34.03 44.07
N ALA A 101 -35.26 34.81 43.90
CA ALA A 101 -36.16 35.19 44.99
C ALA A 101 -37.47 34.40 45.06
N THR A 102 -37.87 33.60 44.06
CA THR A 102 -39.24 33.04 44.02
C THR A 102 -39.37 31.65 43.38
N ALA A 103 -38.58 30.66 43.79
CA ALA A 103 -38.85 29.27 43.41
C ALA A 103 -38.45 28.27 44.51
N ALA A 104 -39.00 28.45 45.70
CA ALA A 104 -39.07 27.43 46.74
C ALA A 104 -40.53 26.98 46.92
N SER A 105 -41.14 26.37 45.91
CA SER A 105 -42.34 25.53 46.05
C SER A 105 -42.77 24.96 44.69
N ALA A 106 -42.72 23.63 44.55
CA ALA A 106 -43.40 22.75 43.58
C ALA A 106 -42.49 21.52 43.38
N GLU A 107 -42.42 20.62 44.36
CA GLU A 107 -43.35 19.51 44.54
C GLU A 107 -43.17 18.37 43.51
N LYS A 108 -42.77 17.23 44.10
CA LYS A 108 -42.69 15.87 43.55
C LYS A 108 -43.81 15.52 42.58
N THR A 109 -43.45 14.95 41.43
CA THR A 109 -44.24 13.86 40.84
C THR A 109 -43.31 12.92 40.08
N GLY A 110 -43.28 11.66 40.52
CA GLY A 110 -42.38 10.63 40.00
C GLY A 110 -42.75 10.20 38.58
N ARG A 111 -41.72 9.97 37.77
CA ARG A 111 -41.79 9.14 36.56
C ARG A 111 -40.62 8.17 36.58
N ASN A 112 -40.94 6.93 36.95
CA ASN A 112 -40.05 5.79 36.85
C ASN A 112 -40.05 5.30 35.39
N PHE A 113 -39.01 5.65 34.63
CA PHE A 113 -38.69 4.96 33.38
C PHE A 113 -37.26 4.42 33.50
N VAL A 114 -37.14 3.09 33.46
CA VAL A 114 -35.87 2.41 33.23
C VAL A 114 -35.49 2.64 31.77
N VAL A 115 -34.71 3.69 31.52
CA VAL A 115 -34.05 3.89 30.23
C VAL A 115 -32.88 2.92 30.17
N GLN A 116 -33.02 1.85 29.40
CA GLN A 116 -31.87 1.08 28.96
C GLN A 116 -30.99 2.00 28.13
N LYS A 117 -29.91 2.51 28.73
CA LYS A 117 -28.84 3.22 28.04
C LYS A 117 -28.14 2.22 27.12
N ARG A 118 -28.64 2.04 25.90
CA ARG A 118 -27.82 1.47 24.83
C ARG A 118 -26.72 2.48 24.55
N GLU A 119 -25.50 2.14 24.94
CA GLU A 119 -24.29 2.76 24.42
C GLU A 119 -24.28 2.57 22.90
N ARG A 120 -24.77 3.57 22.18
CA ARG A 120 -24.55 3.70 20.74
C ARG A 120 -23.74 4.96 20.52
N GLY A 121 -22.50 4.90 20.98
CA GLY A 121 -21.60 6.03 21.01
C GLY A 121 -20.19 5.61 21.38
N ASP A 122 -19.64 4.61 20.68
CA ASP A 122 -18.26 4.68 20.21
C ASP A 122 -17.97 3.51 19.25
N THR A 123 -18.08 3.79 17.95
CA THR A 123 -17.46 2.93 16.92
C THR A 123 -16.75 3.85 15.94
N PHE A 124 -16.03 4.84 16.47
CA PHE A 124 -15.19 5.74 15.71
C PHE A 124 -13.81 5.79 16.36
N GLY A 125 -13.14 4.65 16.42
CA GLY A 125 -11.85 4.58 17.10
C GLY A 125 -11.19 3.20 17.11
N SER A 126 -11.05 2.54 15.97
CA SER A 126 -9.92 1.59 15.75
C SER A 126 -9.85 1.17 14.27
N LYS A 127 -9.25 2.02 13.42
CA LYS A 127 -8.72 1.58 12.12
C LYS A 127 -7.24 1.16 12.21
N ALA A 128 -6.69 1.12 13.43
CA ALA A 128 -5.27 0.85 13.68
C ALA A 128 -4.98 -0.62 14.04
N GLN A 129 -6.00 -1.40 14.43
CA GLN A 129 -5.87 -2.85 14.45
C GLN A 129 -6.36 -3.40 13.11
N LYS A 130 -5.43 -3.45 12.16
CA LYS A 130 -5.56 -4.30 10.98
C LYS A 130 -5.50 -5.74 11.49
N GLN A 131 -6.60 -6.21 12.06
CA GLN A 131 -6.82 -7.63 12.33
C GLN A 131 -6.56 -8.31 10.99
N GLU A 132 -5.52 -9.14 10.93
CA GLU A 132 -5.30 -9.96 9.75
C GLU A 132 -6.58 -10.74 9.54
N LYS A 133 -7.33 -10.39 8.49
CA LYS A 133 -8.48 -11.17 8.06
C LYS A 133 -8.05 -12.63 8.05
N SER A 134 -8.83 -13.50 8.70
CA SER A 134 -8.54 -14.92 8.73
C SER A 134 -8.30 -15.40 7.30
N ASN A 135 -7.41 -16.38 7.10
CA ASN A 135 -7.07 -16.86 5.76
C ASN A 135 -8.33 -17.26 4.96
N GLU A 136 -9.33 -17.77 5.68
CA GLU A 136 -10.65 -18.14 5.19
C GLU A 136 -11.51 -16.93 4.78
N GLU A 137 -11.44 -15.80 5.48
CA GLU A 137 -12.10 -14.55 5.08
C GLU A 137 -11.44 -13.92 3.84
N LYS A 138 -10.11 -14.04 3.72
CA LYS A 138 -9.37 -13.60 2.53
C LYS A 138 -9.76 -14.44 1.31
N GLU A 139 -9.88 -15.75 1.47
CA GLU A 139 -10.30 -16.67 0.41
C GLU A 139 -11.76 -16.44 0.00
N ALA A 140 -12.66 -16.28 0.97
CA ALA A 140 -14.06 -15.94 0.73
C ALA A 140 -14.19 -14.59 -0.01
N ALA A 141 -13.40 -13.59 0.37
CA ALA A 141 -13.37 -12.29 -0.32
C ALA A 141 -12.82 -12.40 -1.74
N LYS A 142 -11.77 -13.20 -1.98
CA LYS A 142 -11.25 -13.48 -3.33
C LYS A 142 -12.31 -14.18 -4.19
N LYS A 143 -12.97 -15.20 -3.65
CA LYS A 143 -14.03 -15.95 -4.34
C LYS A 143 -15.22 -15.06 -4.68
N ALA A 144 -15.66 -14.21 -3.76
CA ALA A 144 -16.72 -13.22 -3.99
C ALA A 144 -16.34 -12.20 -5.06
N PHE A 145 -15.09 -11.72 -5.04
CA PHE A 145 -14.57 -10.78 -6.04
C PHE A 145 -14.52 -11.41 -7.44
N VAL A 146 -13.99 -12.63 -7.56
CA VAL A 146 -13.98 -13.37 -8.83
C VAL A 146 -15.39 -13.63 -9.33
N ALA A 147 -16.31 -14.04 -8.46
CA ALA A 147 -17.72 -14.23 -8.84
C ALA A 147 -18.38 -12.94 -9.33
N ALA A 148 -18.03 -11.79 -8.74
CA ALA A 148 -18.54 -10.50 -9.19
C ALA A 148 -18.02 -10.11 -10.59
N ILE A 149 -16.77 -10.44 -10.90
CA ILE A 149 -16.13 -10.13 -12.19
C ILE A 149 -16.55 -11.10 -13.29
N SER A 150 -16.69 -12.39 -12.98
CA SER A 150 -17.04 -13.45 -13.94
C SER A 150 -18.49 -13.43 -14.40
N ARG A 151 -19.29 -12.46 -13.94
CA ARG A 151 -20.66 -12.28 -14.43
C ARG A 151 -20.64 -11.93 -15.92
N LYS A 152 -21.09 -12.88 -16.72
CA LYS A 152 -21.24 -12.72 -18.17
C LYS A 152 -22.27 -11.61 -18.45
N PRO A 153 -22.02 -10.72 -19.42
CA PRO A 153 -23.02 -9.75 -19.83
C PRO A 153 -24.23 -10.49 -20.43
N ASN A 154 -25.45 -10.09 -20.06
CA ASN A 154 -26.66 -10.62 -20.67
C ASN A 154 -26.73 -10.13 -22.12
N VAL A 155 -26.69 -11.06 -23.08
CA VAL A 155 -26.62 -10.76 -24.52
C VAL A 155 -27.99 -10.91 -25.19
N SER A 156 -28.96 -11.55 -24.53
CA SER A 156 -30.24 -11.98 -25.12
C SER A 156 -31.20 -10.85 -25.47
N GLU A 157 -31.02 -9.64 -24.92
CA GLU A 157 -31.94 -8.51 -25.08
C GLU A 157 -31.31 -7.31 -25.84
N LEU A 158 -30.10 -7.46 -26.38
CA LEU A 158 -29.37 -6.36 -27.02
C LEU A 158 -29.63 -6.31 -28.54
N LEU A 159 -29.79 -5.10 -29.09
CA LEU A 159 -29.84 -4.89 -30.54
C LEU A 159 -28.45 -5.04 -31.18
N VAL A 160 -28.40 -5.36 -32.48
CA VAL A 160 -27.16 -5.61 -33.24
C VAL A 160 -26.12 -4.47 -33.10
N ASN A 161 -26.55 -3.21 -33.04
CA ASN A 161 -25.65 -2.07 -32.82
C ASN A 161 -25.09 -2.03 -31.39
N ASP A 162 -25.89 -2.36 -30.39
CA ASP A 162 -25.45 -2.44 -28.99
C ASP A 162 -24.50 -3.62 -28.76
N LEU A 163 -24.69 -4.74 -29.48
CA LEU A 163 -23.71 -5.83 -29.49
C LEU A 163 -22.35 -5.36 -29.99
N LYS A 164 -22.30 -4.62 -31.10
CA LYS A 164 -21.02 -4.07 -31.63
C LYS A 164 -20.34 -3.16 -30.61
N GLN A 165 -21.09 -2.27 -29.97
CA GLN A 165 -20.57 -1.41 -28.91
C GLN A 165 -20.07 -2.23 -27.71
N LYS A 166 -20.79 -3.28 -27.32
CA LYS A 166 -20.39 -4.16 -26.21
C LYS A 166 -19.12 -4.94 -26.52
N ILE A 167 -18.95 -5.40 -27.76
CA ILE A 167 -17.72 -6.07 -28.22
C ILE A 167 -16.53 -5.12 -28.11
N ILE A 168 -16.66 -3.88 -28.58
CA ILE A 168 -15.60 -2.86 -28.47
C ILE A 168 -15.26 -2.59 -27.00
N GLN A 169 -16.26 -2.39 -26.15
CA GLN A 169 -16.05 -2.15 -24.72
C GLN A 169 -15.36 -3.33 -24.02
N LEU A 170 -15.77 -4.57 -24.33
CA LEU A 170 -15.14 -5.77 -23.77
C LEU A 170 -13.70 -5.91 -24.26
N HIS A 171 -13.44 -5.65 -25.54
CA HIS A 171 -12.10 -5.69 -26.10
C HIS A 171 -11.18 -4.66 -25.43
N GLN A 172 -11.61 -3.41 -25.30
CA GLN A 172 -10.86 -2.37 -24.57
C GLN A 172 -10.60 -2.77 -23.11
N ARG A 173 -11.60 -3.36 -22.45
CA ARG A 173 -11.47 -3.84 -21.07
C ARG A 173 -10.48 -5.00 -20.95
N ILE A 174 -10.47 -5.93 -21.90
CA ILE A 174 -9.50 -7.03 -21.94
C ILE A 174 -8.09 -6.48 -22.11
N CYS A 175 -7.85 -5.59 -23.09
CA CYS A 175 -6.52 -4.99 -23.30
C CYS A 175 -6.01 -4.27 -22.04
N LYS A 176 -6.88 -3.55 -21.33
CA LYS A 176 -6.52 -2.89 -20.07
C LYS A 176 -6.16 -3.90 -18.98
N LEU A 177 -6.96 -4.96 -18.80
CA LEU A 177 -6.70 -6.00 -17.80
C LEU A 177 -5.43 -6.80 -18.10
N GLU A 178 -5.11 -7.03 -19.36
CA GLU A 178 -3.87 -7.69 -19.78
C GLU A 178 -2.64 -6.83 -19.48
N ALA A 179 -2.71 -5.52 -19.72
CA ALA A 179 -1.65 -4.59 -19.34
C ALA A 179 -1.45 -4.55 -17.81
N GLU A 180 -2.54 -4.42 -17.05
CA GLU A 180 -2.49 -4.44 -15.58
C GLU A 180 -1.94 -5.77 -15.04
N LYS A 181 -2.29 -6.90 -15.67
CA LYS A 181 -1.75 -8.23 -15.34
C LYS A 181 -0.23 -8.27 -15.56
N TYR A 182 0.26 -7.82 -16.72
CA TYR A 182 1.69 -7.78 -17.02
C TYR A 182 2.47 -6.96 -15.99
N ASP A 183 1.95 -5.79 -15.59
CA ASP A 183 2.58 -4.95 -14.58
C ASP A 183 2.61 -5.59 -13.19
N LEU A 184 1.59 -6.37 -12.84
CA LEU A 184 1.53 -7.10 -11.58
C LEU A 184 2.47 -8.31 -11.57
N GLU A 185 2.51 -9.09 -12.65
CA GLU A 185 3.43 -10.23 -12.80
C GLU A 185 4.88 -9.76 -12.76
N LYS A 186 5.22 -8.65 -13.42
CA LYS A 186 6.57 -8.10 -13.38
C LYS A 186 6.96 -7.56 -11.99
N ARG A 187 6.00 -7.04 -11.22
CA ARG A 187 6.20 -6.66 -9.81
C ARG A 187 6.36 -7.89 -8.92
N HIS A 188 5.59 -8.93 -9.17
CA HIS A 188 5.65 -10.20 -8.43
C HIS A 188 7.03 -10.86 -8.60
N GLU A 189 7.55 -10.95 -9.82
CA GLU A 189 8.91 -11.48 -10.06
C GLU A 189 9.97 -10.77 -9.20
N ARG A 190 9.90 -9.45 -9.05
CA ARG A 190 10.84 -8.69 -8.19
C ARG A 190 10.68 -9.03 -6.72
N GLN A 191 9.44 -9.18 -6.25
CA GLN A 191 9.15 -9.57 -4.87
C GLN A 191 9.62 -11.00 -4.58
N ASP A 192 9.51 -11.91 -5.54
CA ASP A 192 10.03 -13.27 -5.41
C ASP A 192 11.55 -13.29 -5.25
N TYR A 193 12.29 -12.39 -5.93
CA TYR A 193 13.73 -12.24 -5.72
C TYR A 193 14.08 -11.75 -4.31
N ASP A 194 13.33 -10.78 -3.78
CA ASP A 194 13.53 -10.28 -2.42
C ASP A 194 13.20 -11.36 -1.37
N VAL A 195 12.11 -12.12 -1.55
CA VAL A 195 11.75 -13.23 -0.67
C VAL A 195 12.76 -14.38 -0.78
N CYS A 196 13.28 -14.65 -1.98
CA CYS A 196 14.31 -15.66 -2.19
C CYS A 196 15.63 -15.24 -1.52
N LEU A 197 16.06 -13.98 -1.67
CA LEU A 197 17.24 -13.44 -0.99
C LEU A 197 17.05 -13.46 0.54
N LEU A 198 15.91 -13.00 1.05
CA LEU A 198 15.64 -13.00 2.49
C LEU A 198 15.54 -14.40 3.08
N SER A 199 14.96 -15.36 2.35
CA SER A 199 14.96 -16.76 2.80
C SER A 199 16.36 -17.37 2.76
N PHE A 200 17.20 -17.00 1.78
CA PHE A 200 18.60 -17.41 1.72
C PHE A 200 19.43 -16.78 2.85
N PHE A 201 19.28 -15.48 3.12
CA PHE A 201 19.93 -14.80 4.24
C PHE A 201 19.45 -15.32 5.59
N SER A 202 18.16 -15.62 5.75
CA SER A 202 17.62 -16.26 6.95
C SER A 202 18.20 -17.67 7.14
N ALA A 203 18.34 -18.45 6.07
CA ALA A 203 18.94 -19.78 6.12
C ALA A 203 20.45 -19.70 6.44
N LEU A 204 21.15 -18.70 5.89
CA LEU A 204 22.55 -18.44 6.19
C LEU A 204 22.74 -17.98 7.65
N PHE A 205 21.85 -17.12 8.15
CA PHE A 205 21.87 -16.66 9.54
C PHE A 205 21.51 -17.78 10.54
N ALA A 206 20.56 -18.65 10.19
CA ALA A 206 20.21 -19.82 10.99
C ALA A 206 21.32 -20.88 11.04
N THR A 207 22.17 -20.95 10.00
CA THR A 207 23.36 -21.82 9.98
C THR A 207 24.61 -21.15 10.55
N TYR A 208 24.67 -19.82 10.58
CA TYR A 208 25.80 -19.03 11.10
C TYR A 208 25.63 -18.58 12.56
N ILE A 209 24.46 -18.78 13.19
CA ILE A 209 24.34 -18.71 14.66
C ILE A 209 24.71 -20.10 15.22
N PRO A 210 25.93 -20.30 15.77
CA PRO A 210 26.17 -21.46 16.61
C PRO A 210 25.25 -21.37 17.82
N CYS A 211 24.54 -22.47 18.09
CA CYS A 211 23.75 -22.71 19.29
C CYS A 211 24.52 -22.33 20.57
N ASN A 212 24.34 -21.09 21.04
CA ASN A 212 24.58 -20.74 22.44
C ASN A 212 23.21 -20.68 23.14
N ASN A 213 22.59 -21.85 23.26
CA ASN A 213 21.59 -22.10 24.28
C ASN A 213 22.23 -23.10 25.24
N LEU A 214 23.03 -22.59 26.19
CA LEU A 214 23.33 -23.35 27.40
C LEU A 214 21.99 -23.60 28.12
N PRO A 215 21.74 -24.82 28.62
CA PRO A 215 20.54 -25.09 29.40
C PRO A 215 20.58 -24.27 30.69
N ILE A 216 19.74 -23.24 30.77
CA ILE A 216 19.46 -22.54 32.02
C ILE A 216 18.67 -23.52 32.89
N ASN A 217 19.39 -24.07 33.85
CA ASN A 217 18.98 -24.84 35.00
C ASN A 217 17.54 -24.51 35.48
N THR A 218 16.56 -25.36 35.14
CA THR A 218 15.26 -25.38 35.82
C THR A 218 15.40 -26.17 37.12
N GLY A 219 16.00 -25.52 38.11
CA GLY A 219 16.01 -25.97 39.50
C GLY A 219 14.72 -25.56 40.22
N MET A 220 13.94 -26.58 40.58
CA MET A 220 13.15 -26.67 41.82
C MET A 220 12.01 -25.65 42.06
N SER A 221 10.81 -26.17 41.81
CA SER A 221 9.51 -25.81 42.38
C SER A 221 9.55 -25.22 43.80
N GLN A 222 8.99 -24.02 43.94
CA GLN A 222 8.53 -23.44 45.19
C GLN A 222 7.43 -24.31 45.80
N SER A 223 7.78 -25.14 46.78
CA SER A 223 6.83 -25.87 47.62
C SER A 223 7.49 -26.31 48.93
N SER A 224 7.93 -25.35 49.74
CA SER A 224 8.08 -25.55 51.18
C SER A 224 8.24 -24.19 51.85
N MET A 225 7.13 -23.47 52.03
CA MET A 225 7.01 -22.65 53.21
C MET A 225 6.68 -23.57 54.39
N ASN A 226 7.27 -23.24 55.53
CA ASN A 226 7.01 -23.76 56.87
C ASN A 226 7.61 -25.15 57.13
N THR A 227 8.79 -25.19 57.75
CA THR A 227 9.07 -25.83 59.05
C THR A 227 10.55 -25.54 59.40
N VAL A 228 10.80 -25.06 60.63
CA VAL A 228 12.11 -24.99 61.32
C VAL A 228 13.10 -23.86 60.92
N ILE A 229 12.79 -22.62 61.32
CA ILE A 229 13.80 -21.81 62.03
C ILE A 229 13.30 -21.75 63.48
N THR A 230 13.82 -22.67 64.26
CA THR A 230 13.77 -22.68 65.71
C THR A 230 15.07 -22.04 66.19
N LEU A 231 14.93 -20.85 66.78
CA LEU A 231 15.81 -20.08 67.69
C LEU A 231 15.86 -18.61 67.27
#